data_AF-A0A257KX40-F1
#
_entry.id   AF-A0A257KX40-F1
#
_cell.length_a   1.000
_cell.length_b   1.000
_cell.length_c   1.000
_cell.angle_alpha   90.00
_cell.angle_beta   90.00
_cell.angle_gamma   90.00
#
_symmetry.space_group_name_H-M   'P 1'
#
loop_
_entity.id
_entity.type
_entity.pdbx_description
1 polymer ?
#
loop_
_entity_poly.entity_id
_entity_poly.type
_entity_poly.pdbx_seq_one_letter_code
_entity_poly.pdbx_strand_id
1 'polypeptide(L)'
;MESREVSFVTWPDGKVDNASLTVAGEQMAREKMINQWLPAEWFGRAVTGYVADTLWRGMTEKGFRSHTIKIGEDGLPALTPQ
;
A
#
# COMPACT_ATOMS: atom_id res chain seq x y z
N MET A 1 20.19 -14.43 -3.31
CA MET A 1 19.98 -13.36 -2.31
C MET A 1 18.66 -12.70 -2.69
N GLU A 2 17.75 -12.45 -1.74
CA GLU A 2 16.31 -12.26 -2.01
C GLU A 2 15.98 -10.95 -2.75
N SER A 3 15.19 -11.04 -3.83
CA SER A 3 14.54 -9.90 -4.48
C SER A 3 13.71 -9.12 -3.47
N ARG A 4 13.87 -7.79 -3.42
CA ARG A 4 13.11 -6.95 -2.50
C ARG A 4 11.83 -6.48 -3.17
N GLU A 5 10.69 -6.68 -2.52
CA GLU A 5 9.41 -6.14 -2.98
C GLU A 5 9.15 -4.81 -2.29
N VAL A 6 8.67 -3.81 -3.05
CA VAL A 6 8.18 -2.55 -2.51
C VAL A 6 6.73 -2.38 -2.92
N SER A 7 5.88 -2.14 -1.93
CA SER A 7 4.47 -1.85 -2.13
C SER A 7 4.14 -0.42 -1.73
N PHE A 8 3.21 0.20 -2.45
CA PHE A 8 2.76 1.57 -2.22
C PHE A 8 1.35 1.80 -2.78
N VAL A 9 0.72 2.88 -2.37
CA VAL A 9 -0.56 3.37 -2.86
C VAL A 9 -0.35 4.60 -3.76
N THR A 10 -1.21 4.74 -4.76
CA THR A 10 -1.34 5.93 -5.59
C THR A 10 -2.70 6.57 -5.38
N TRP A 11 -2.69 7.90 -5.41
CA TRP A 11 -3.87 8.75 -5.47
C TRP A 11 -4.60 8.58 -6.81
N PRO A 12 -5.87 9.04 -6.92
CA PRO A 12 -6.61 8.98 -8.19
C PRO A 12 -5.96 9.74 -9.35
N ASP A 13 -5.12 10.73 -9.04
CA ASP A 13 -4.33 11.48 -10.03
C ASP A 13 -3.02 10.77 -10.44
N GLY A 14 -2.80 9.54 -9.95
CA GLY A 14 -1.64 8.71 -10.24
C GLY A 14 -0.40 9.04 -9.40
N LYS A 15 -0.42 10.06 -8.53
CA LYS A 15 0.72 10.37 -7.67
C LYS A 15 0.89 9.31 -6.59
N VAL A 16 2.14 9.00 -6.25
CA VAL A 16 2.48 8.07 -5.17
C VAL A 16 2.18 8.72 -3.81
N ASP A 17 1.54 7.99 -2.92
CA ASP A 17 1.49 8.32 -1.50
C ASP A 17 2.76 7.79 -0.80
N ASN A 18 3.69 8.69 -0.49
CA ASN A 18 4.98 8.30 0.08
C ASN A 18 4.87 7.66 1.48
N ALA A 19 3.80 7.97 2.24
CA ALA A 19 3.62 7.41 3.57
C ALA A 19 3.15 5.94 3.55
N SER A 20 2.55 5.48 2.44
CA SER A 20 2.19 4.08 2.22
C SER A 20 3.37 3.16 1.85
N LEU A 21 4.53 3.71 1.46
CA LEU A 21 5.68 2.93 1.01
C LEU A 21 6.13 1.90 2.06
N THR A 22 6.29 0.64 1.63
CA THR A 22 6.67 -0.45 2.52
C THR A 22 7.29 -1.63 1.77
N VAL A 23 8.15 -2.39 2.46
CA VAL A 23 8.67 -3.68 1.96
C VAL A 23 7.92 -4.89 2.54
N ALA A 24 6.86 -4.63 3.32
CA ALA A 24 6.07 -5.65 4.01
C ALA A 24 4.83 -6.10 3.19
N GLY A 25 4.79 -5.79 1.90
CA GLY A 25 3.72 -6.19 0.98
C GLY A 25 2.52 -5.24 0.91
N GLU A 26 1.61 -5.58 0.00
CA GLU A 26 0.50 -4.72 -0.44
C GLU A 26 -0.53 -4.42 0.66
N GLN A 27 -0.85 -5.41 1.51
CA GLN A 27 -1.77 -5.20 2.64
C GLN A 27 -1.24 -4.11 3.58
N MET A 28 0.04 -4.16 3.92
CA MET A 28 0.66 -3.17 4.81
C MET A 28 0.69 -1.78 4.19
N ALA A 29 0.86 -1.66 2.86
CA ALA A 29 0.80 -0.37 2.17
C ALA A 29 -0.59 0.27 2.30
N ARG A 30 -1.64 -0.53 2.11
CA ARG A 30 -3.04 -0.09 2.25
C ARG A 30 -3.38 0.30 3.68
N GLU A 31 -2.99 -0.52 4.65
CA GLU A 31 -3.17 -0.22 6.08
C GLU A 31 -2.44 1.05 6.49
N LYS A 32 -1.18 1.24 6.05
CA LYS A 32 -0.45 2.48 6.28
C LYS A 32 -1.17 3.70 5.72
N MET A 33 -1.67 3.62 4.48
CA MET A 33 -2.46 4.70 3.87
C MET A 33 -3.67 5.06 4.73
N ILE A 34 -4.45 4.06 5.14
CA ILE A 34 -5.69 4.27 5.89
C ILE A 34 -5.41 4.79 7.31
N ASN A 35 -4.37 4.28 7.96
CA ASN A 35 -3.95 4.69 9.30
C ASN A 35 -3.40 6.12 9.36
N GLN A 36 -3.13 6.77 8.23
CA GLN A 36 -2.83 8.22 8.22
C GLN A 36 -4.06 9.06 8.62
N TRP A 37 -5.26 8.56 8.35
CA TRP A 37 -6.52 9.28 8.52
C TRP A 37 -7.35 8.73 9.68
N LEU A 38 -7.02 7.55 10.18
CA LEU A 38 -7.65 6.94 11.34
C LEU A 38 -6.76 7.12 12.57
N PRO A 39 -7.19 7.92 13.57
CA PRO A 39 -6.51 8.00 14.84
C PRO A 39 -6.38 6.61 15.47
N ALA A 40 -5.16 6.23 15.86
CA ALA A 40 -4.90 4.92 16.48
C ALA A 40 -5.68 4.72 17.79
N GLU A 41 -6.08 5.81 18.45
CA GLU A 41 -6.92 5.79 19.65
C GLU A 41 -8.38 5.39 19.39
N TRP A 42 -8.85 5.50 18.14
CA TRP A 42 -10.24 5.15 17.78
C TRP A 42 -10.41 3.66 17.52
N PHE A 43 -9.32 2.95 17.17
CA PHE A 43 -9.37 1.54 16.81
C PHE A 43 -8.22 0.78 17.47
N GLY A 44 -8.54 -0.23 18.28
CA GLY A 44 -7.55 -1.21 18.72
C GLY A 44 -6.94 -1.93 17.50
N ARG A 45 -5.67 -2.32 17.59
CA ARG A 45 -4.85 -2.86 16.47
C ARG A 45 -5.53 -3.95 15.62
N ALA A 46 -6.38 -4.77 16.22
CA ALA A 46 -7.11 -5.85 15.53
C ALA A 46 -8.37 -5.38 14.77
N VAL A 47 -9.04 -4.32 15.23
CA VAL A 47 -10.23 -3.76 14.57
C VAL A 47 -9.84 -3.02 13.28
N THR A 48 -8.62 -2.48 13.25
CA THR A 48 -8.07 -1.73 12.12
C THR A 48 -8.04 -2.53 10.82
N GLY A 49 -7.81 -3.84 10.83
CA GLY A 49 -7.72 -4.64 9.60
C GLY A 49 -9.04 -4.71 8.82
N TYR A 50 -10.15 -5.04 9.50
CA TYR A 50 -11.47 -5.11 8.88
C TYR A 50 -11.97 -3.73 8.41
N VAL A 51 -11.75 -2.70 9.22
CA VAL A 51 -12.09 -1.31 8.86
C VAL A 51 -11.26 -0.86 7.66
N ALA A 52 -9.97 -1.19 7.64
CA ALA A 52 -9.09 -0.87 6.53
C ALA A 52 -9.53 -1.54 5.22
N ASP A 53 -9.89 -2.82 5.24
CA ASP A 53 -10.39 -3.50 4.05
C ASP A 53 -11.68 -2.86 3.51
N THR A 54 -12.59 -2.47 4.40
CA THR A 54 -13.85 -1.81 4.04
C THR A 54 -13.60 -0.43 3.42
N LEU A 55 -12.75 0.38 4.04
CA LEU A 55 -12.38 1.69 3.52
C LEU A 55 -11.65 1.57 2.17
N TRP A 56 -10.76 0.58 2.04
CA TRP A 56 -10.01 0.35 0.82
C TRP A 56 -10.91 0.05 -0.39
N ARG A 57 -12.00 -0.71 -0.18
CA ARG A 57 -13.00 -0.95 -1.24
C ARG A 57 -13.57 0.36 -1.76
N GLY A 58 -14.00 1.25 -0.87
CA GLY A 58 -14.49 2.58 -1.23
C GLY A 58 -13.42 3.46 -1.90
N MET A 59 -12.18 3.42 -1.42
CA MET A 59 -11.06 4.15 -2.05
C MET A 59 -10.79 3.66 -3.47
N THR A 60 -10.87 2.35 -3.71
CA THR A 60 -10.67 1.76 -5.05
C THR A 60 -11.71 2.28 -6.04
N GLU A 61 -12.97 2.41 -5.62
CA GLU A 61 -14.04 3.01 -6.44
C GLU A 61 -13.79 4.49 -6.76
N LYS A 62 -12.99 5.19 -5.95
CA LYS A 62 -12.57 6.58 -6.18
C LYS A 62 -11.27 6.73 -6.96
N GLY A 63 -10.67 5.63 -7.42
CA GLY A 63 -9.49 5.64 -8.28
C GLY A 63 -8.16 5.42 -7.57
N PHE A 64 -8.15 5.18 -6.26
CA PHE A 64 -6.91 4.79 -5.56
C PHE A 64 -6.47 3.40 -5.99
N ARG A 65 -5.15 3.17 -6.08
CA ARG A 65 -4.59 1.87 -6.46
C ARG A 65 -3.39 1.54 -5.60
N SER A 66 -3.28 0.28 -5.21
CA SER A 66 -2.08 -0.30 -4.59
C SER A 66 -1.23 -0.98 -5.66
N HIS A 67 0.07 -0.88 -5.51
CA HIS A 67 1.06 -1.41 -6.44
C HIS A 67 2.11 -2.16 -5.65
N THR A 68 2.67 -3.20 -6.26
CA THR A 68 3.86 -3.89 -5.77
C THR A 68 4.85 -3.99 -6.92
N ILE A 69 6.06 -3.45 -6.71
CA ILE A 69 7.17 -3.59 -7.65
C ILE A 69 8.21 -4.53 -7.05
N LYS A 70 8.73 -5.42 -7.88
CA LYS A 70 9.92 -6.20 -7.53
C LYS A 70 11.13 -5.37 -7.88
N ILE A 71 12.05 -5.21 -6.94
CA ILE A 71 13.33 -4.54 -7.16
C ILE A 71 14.37 -5.63 -7.44
N GLY A 72 14.97 -5.56 -8.62
CA GLY A 72 16.08 -6.42 -9.04
C GLY A 72 17.34 -6.17 -8.23
N GLU A 73 18.34 -7.03 -8.41
CA GLU A 73 19.59 -7.00 -7.63
C GLU A 73 20.38 -5.68 -7.81
N ASP A 74 20.15 -4.95 -8.89
CA ASP A 74 20.77 -3.67 -9.24
C ASP A 74 20.00 -2.44 -8.73
N GLY A 75 18.90 -2.63 -8.00
CA GLY A 75 18.04 -1.54 -7.54
C GLY A 75 17.07 -1.01 -8.59
N LEU A 76 17.05 -1.58 -9.80
CA LEU A 76 16.07 -1.24 -10.83
C LEU A 76 14.79 -2.06 -10.64
N PRO A 77 13.61 -1.54 -11.05
CA PRO A 77 12.41 -2.35 -11.12
C PRO A 77 12.69 -3.56 -12.00
N ALA A 78 12.49 -4.77 -11.47
CA ALA A 78 12.45 -5.99 -12.24
C ALA A 78 11.18 -5.94 -13.09
N LEU A 79 11.24 -5.25 -14.22
CA LEU A 79 10.20 -5.27 -15.25
C LEU A 79 10.02 -6.73 -15.63
N THR A 80 8.95 -7.34 -15.13
CA THR A 80 8.53 -8.65 -15.61
C THR A 80 7.74 -8.36 -16.88
N PRO A 81 8.21 -8.77 -18.07
CA PRO A 81 7.37 -8.67 -19.26
C PRO A 81 6.10 -9.48 -19.00
N GLN A 82 4.94 -8.88 -19.27
CA GLN A 82 3.66 -9.60 -19.31
C GLN A 82 3.62 -10.55 -20.49
#